data_AF-E5G5P0-F1
#
_entry.id   AF-E5G5P0-F1
#
_cell.length_a   1.000
_cell.length_b   1.000
_cell.length_c   1.000
_cell.angle_alpha   90.00
_cell.angle_beta   90.00
_cell.angle_gamma   90.00
#
_symmetry.space_group_name_H-M   'P 1'
#
loop_
_entity.id
_entity.type
_entity.pdbx_description
1 polymer ?
#
loop_
_entity_poly.entity_id
_entity_poly.type
_entity_poly.pdbx_seq_one_letter_code
_entity_poly.pdbx_strand_id
1 'polypeptide(L)'
;MRRTLKKAFMTLLVLWGVLLSSALAQVAQFVASHFDARDYVIANYIASQPAQAEPAITQAVQHCLEPSTLKTDSLSIPPPTPPISVYECLRQQNQPKLAIDIQTSDSAMQSVSWPLSLFW
;
A
#
# COMPACT_ATOMS: atom_id res chain seq x y z
N MET A 1 38.92 -16.07 -29.00
CA MET A 1 38.63 -14.81 -28.28
C MET A 1 37.20 -14.27 -28.52
N ARG A 2 36.76 -14.06 -29.77
CA ARG A 2 35.42 -13.51 -30.07
C ARG A 2 34.24 -14.38 -29.57
N ARG A 3 34.40 -15.71 -29.55
CA ARG A 3 33.37 -16.67 -29.13
C ARG A 3 33.24 -16.78 -27.60
N THR A 4 34.33 -16.64 -26.86
CA THR A 4 34.34 -16.62 -25.39
C THR A 4 33.78 -15.30 -24.86
N LEU A 5 34.08 -14.17 -25.52
CA LEU A 5 33.53 -12.87 -25.19
C LEU A 5 31.99 -12.81 -25.35
N LYS A 6 31.45 -13.38 -26.44
CA LYS A 6 30.00 -13.48 -26.65
C LYS A 6 29.30 -14.33 -25.58
N LYS A 7 29.94 -15.42 -25.13
CA LYS A 7 29.40 -16.27 -24.06
C LYS A 7 29.39 -15.53 -22.72
N ALA A 8 30.49 -14.86 -22.37
CA ALA A 8 30.58 -14.06 -21.16
C ALA A 8 29.54 -12.91 -21.13
N PHE A 9 29.32 -12.25 -22.27
CA PHE A 9 28.31 -11.20 -22.39
C PHE A 9 26.88 -11.75 -22.25
N MET A 10 26.58 -12.90 -22.88
CA MET A 10 25.27 -13.56 -22.73
C MET A 10 25.02 -14.03 -21.30
N THR A 11 26.01 -14.61 -20.62
CA THR A 11 25.87 -14.99 -19.21
C THR A 11 25.64 -13.79 -18.30
N LEU A 12 26.31 -12.66 -18.59
CA LEU A 12 26.11 -11.42 -17.84
C LEU A 12 24.69 -10.88 -18.05
N LEU A 13 24.18 -10.87 -19.28
CA LEU A 13 22.80 -10.48 -19.58
C LEU A 13 21.76 -11.36 -18.87
N VAL A 14 21.97 -12.67 -18.85
CA VAL A 14 21.08 -13.60 -18.14
C VAL A 14 21.12 -13.33 -16.63
N LEU A 15 22.31 -13.13 -16.06
CA LEU A 15 22.44 -12.81 -14.64
C LEU A 15 21.73 -11.49 -14.28
N TRP A 16 21.90 -10.47 -15.12
CA TRP A 16 21.20 -9.19 -15.00
C TRP A 16 19.69 -9.34 -15.08
N GLY A 17 19.18 -10.13 -16.04
CA GLY A 17 17.76 -10.40 -16.19
C GLY A 17 17.15 -11.08 -14.96
N VAL A 18 17.86 -12.06 -14.38
CA VAL A 18 17.44 -12.74 -13.14
C VAL A 18 17.44 -11.77 -11.96
N LEU A 19 18.49 -10.96 -11.80
CA LEU A 19 18.57 -9.95 -10.74
C LEU A 19 17.43 -8.93 -10.84
N LEU A 20 17.17 -8.39 -12.03
CA LEU A 20 16.07 -7.43 -12.25
C LEU A 20 14.70 -8.04 -11.90
N SER A 21 14.47 -9.28 -12.34
CA SER A 21 13.21 -9.99 -12.08
C SER A 21 13.02 -10.26 -10.58
N SER A 22 14.10 -10.62 -9.87
CA SER A 22 14.06 -10.86 -8.43
C SER A 22 13.78 -9.58 -7.63
N ALA A 23 14.30 -8.44 -8.06
CA ALA A 23 14.03 -7.15 -7.42
C ALA A 23 12.55 -6.75 -7.58
N LEU A 24 11.99 -6.90 -8.79
CA LEU A 24 10.57 -6.63 -9.05
C LEU A 24 9.65 -7.52 -8.21
N ALA A 25 9.99 -8.82 -8.08
CA ALA A 25 9.23 -9.75 -7.24
C ALA A 25 9.25 -9.33 -5.76
N GLN A 26 10.41 -8.91 -5.24
CA GLN A 26 10.52 -8.42 -3.86
C GLN A 26 9.68 -7.16 -3.61
N VAL A 27 9.65 -6.24 -4.59
CA VAL A 27 8.78 -5.06 -4.50
C VAL A 27 7.30 -5.44 -4.49
N ALA A 28 6.88 -6.34 -5.38
CA ALA A 28 5.50 -6.81 -5.42
C ALA A 28 5.10 -7.50 -4.11
N GLN A 29 5.98 -8.34 -3.56
CA GLN A 29 5.78 -9.02 -2.29
C GLN A 29 5.70 -8.03 -1.11
N PHE A 30 6.55 -7.00 -1.11
CA PHE A 30 6.51 -5.95 -0.10
C PHE A 30 5.18 -5.18 -0.14
N VAL A 31 4.75 -4.75 -1.33
CA VAL A 31 3.47 -4.04 -1.51
C VAL A 31 2.29 -4.90 -1.08
N ALA A 32 2.26 -6.17 -1.48
CA ALA A 32 1.22 -7.11 -1.06
C ALA A 32 1.21 -7.28 0.47
N SER A 33 2.39 -7.48 1.08
CA SER A 33 2.51 -7.58 2.54
C SER A 33 2.03 -6.31 3.24
N HIS A 34 2.21 -5.14 2.64
CA HIS A 34 1.76 -3.86 3.18
C HIS A 34 0.24 -3.76 3.21
N PHE A 35 -0.42 -4.20 2.14
CA PHE A 35 -1.88 -4.28 2.10
C PHE A 35 -2.41 -5.32 3.09
N ASP A 36 -1.83 -6.52 3.12
CA ASP A 36 -2.23 -7.58 4.05
C ASP A 36 -2.12 -7.15 5.53
N ALA A 37 -1.05 -6.42 5.89
CA ALA A 37 -0.88 -5.92 7.25
C ALA A 37 -1.95 -4.89 7.63
N ARG A 38 -2.32 -3.99 6.71
CA ARG A 38 -3.41 -3.04 6.92
C ARG A 38 -4.76 -3.74 7.06
N ASP A 39 -5.06 -4.68 6.17
CA ASP A 39 -6.31 -5.45 6.21
C ASP A 39 -6.43 -6.24 7.52
N TYR A 40 -5.33 -6.82 7.98
CA TYR A 40 -5.27 -7.49 9.28
C TYR A 40 -5.59 -6.53 10.44
N VAL A 41 -5.00 -5.32 10.45
CA VAL A 41 -5.27 -4.30 11.48
C VAL A 41 -6.74 -3.89 11.48
N ILE A 42 -7.32 -3.67 10.30
CA ILE A 42 -8.73 -3.31 10.13
C ILE A 42 -9.63 -4.42 10.66
N ALA A 43 -9.39 -5.67 10.24
CA ALA A 43 -10.17 -6.82 10.66
C ALA A 43 -10.09 -7.04 12.18
N ASN A 44 -8.89 -6.93 12.76
CA ASN A 44 -8.69 -7.04 14.20
C ASN A 44 -9.40 -5.91 14.97
N TYR A 45 -9.35 -4.67 14.45
CA TYR A 45 -10.06 -3.56 15.05
C TYR A 45 -11.58 -3.76 15.02
N ILE A 46 -12.15 -4.18 13.88
CA ILE A 46 -13.57 -4.51 13.76
C ILE A 46 -13.97 -5.61 14.74
N ALA A 47 -13.20 -6.70 14.82
CA ALA A 47 -13.46 -7.81 15.72
C ALA A 47 -13.40 -7.42 17.21
N SER A 48 -12.63 -6.38 17.55
CA SER A 48 -12.53 -5.86 18.92
C SER A 48 -13.69 -4.95 19.34
N GLN A 49 -14.56 -4.58 18.40
CA GLN A 49 -15.65 -3.63 18.60
C GLN A 49 -17.00 -4.37 18.74
N PRO A 50 -17.99 -3.75 19.38
CA PRO A 50 -19.33 -4.33 19.44
C PRO A 50 -19.93 -4.44 18.03
N ALA A 51 -20.63 -5.54 17.73
CA ALA A 51 -21.16 -5.85 16.39
C ALA A 51 -22.01 -4.74 15.75
N GLN A 52 -22.66 -3.92 16.57
CA GLN A 52 -23.43 -2.75 16.13
C GLN A 52 -22.57 -1.59 15.58
N ALA A 53 -21.28 -1.54 15.89
CA ALA A 53 -20.32 -0.55 15.37
C ALA A 53 -19.63 -1.00 14.08
N GLU A 54 -19.59 -2.31 13.79
CA GLU A 54 -18.99 -2.90 12.59
C GLU A 54 -19.41 -2.25 11.26
N PRO A 55 -20.72 -2.01 10.97
CA PRO A 55 -21.11 -1.40 9.71
C PRO A 55 -20.62 0.05 9.57
N ALA A 56 -20.61 0.83 10.66
CA ALA A 56 -20.11 2.20 10.65
C ALA A 56 -18.58 2.26 10.46
N ILE A 57 -17.85 1.32 11.07
CA ILE A 57 -16.40 1.20 10.89
C ILE A 57 -16.08 0.79 9.46
N THR A 58 -16.80 -0.19 8.91
CA THR A 58 -16.60 -0.68 7.53
C THR A 58 -16.86 0.42 6.51
N GLN A 59 -17.92 1.21 6.69
CA GLN A 59 -18.23 2.34 5.82
C GLN A 59 -17.14 3.44 5.89
N ALA A 60 -16.63 3.74 7.09
CA ALA A 60 -15.55 4.70 7.26
C ALA A 60 -14.26 4.22 6.57
N VAL A 61 -13.94 2.93 6.68
CA VAL A 61 -12.78 2.32 6.01
C VAL A 61 -12.94 2.41 4.48
N GLN A 62 -14.09 2.02 3.93
CA GLN A 62 -14.34 2.11 2.49
C GLN A 62 -14.22 3.55 1.99
N HIS A 63 -14.81 4.51 2.72
CA HIS A 63 -14.74 5.93 2.35
C HIS A 63 -13.32 6.49 2.34
N CYS A 64 -12.45 6.01 3.24
CA CYS A 64 -11.11 6.54 3.42
C CYS A 64 -10.00 5.76 2.70
N LEU A 65 -10.20 4.47 2.39
CA LEU A 65 -9.19 3.59 1.81
C LEU A 65 -9.47 3.19 0.36
N GLU A 66 -10.73 3.09 -0.06
CA GLU A 66 -11.03 2.81 -1.47
C GLU A 66 -10.92 4.12 -2.28
N PRO A 67 -10.17 4.14 -3.40
CA PRO A 67 -10.30 5.22 -4.36
C PRO A 67 -11.75 5.22 -4.84
N SER A 68 -12.46 6.36 -4.77
CA SER A 68 -13.79 6.52 -5.36
C SER A 68 -13.76 6.11 -6.84
N THR A 69 -14.10 4.87 -7.12
CA THR A 69 -14.16 4.29 -8.47
C THR A 69 -15.49 4.63 -9.13
N LEU A 70 -15.96 5.89 -9.06
CA LEU A 70 -17.21 6.30 -9.71
C LEU A 70 -17.14 7.70 -10.33
N LYS A 71 -17.03 7.66 -11.67
CA LYS A 71 -17.59 8.55 -12.69
C LYS A 71 -17.15 10.01 -12.69
N THR A 72 -16.27 10.30 -13.66
CA THR A 72 -16.47 11.43 -14.58
C THR A 72 -17.90 11.37 -15.12
N ASP A 73 -18.83 12.08 -14.48
CA ASP A 73 -19.94 12.71 -15.20
C ASP A 73 -20.65 13.72 -14.28
N SER A 74 -20.51 14.98 -14.68
CA SER A 74 -21.41 16.09 -14.40
C SER A 74 -21.42 16.73 -13.00
N LEU A 75 -21.25 18.06 -13.05
CA LEU A 75 -21.67 19.11 -12.11
C LEU A 75 -20.74 19.48 -10.95
N SER A 76 -20.03 20.61 -11.18
CA SER A 76 -19.56 21.60 -10.22
C SER A 76 -18.79 21.06 -9.01
N ILE A 77 -17.53 20.70 -9.23
CA ILE A 77 -16.60 20.29 -8.18
C ILE A 77 -16.18 21.54 -7.37
N PRO A 78 -16.49 21.64 -6.05
CA PRO A 78 -15.90 22.64 -5.16
C PRO A 78 -14.36 22.48 -5.12
N PRO A 79 -13.60 23.54 -4.81
CA PRO A 79 -12.14 23.56 -4.99
C PRO A 79 -11.46 22.33 -4.37
N PRO A 80 -10.38 21.83 -5.00
CA PRO A 80 -9.73 20.59 -4.60
C PRO A 80 -9.33 20.71 -3.13
N THR A 81 -10.06 20.00 -2.28
CA THR A 81 -9.63 19.78 -0.91
C THR A 81 -8.31 19.03 -1.02
N PRO A 82 -7.22 19.44 -0.33
CA PRO A 82 -5.96 18.72 -0.36
C PRO A 82 -6.23 17.23 -0.09
N PRO A 83 -5.48 16.29 -0.69
CA PRO A 83 -5.71 14.88 -0.44
C PRO A 83 -5.55 14.64 1.06
N ILE A 84 -6.68 14.48 1.75
CA ILE A 84 -6.71 14.21 3.18
C ILE A 84 -6.05 12.85 3.33
N SER A 85 -5.02 12.75 4.17
CA SER A 85 -4.37 11.46 4.39
C SER A 85 -5.39 10.43 4.89
N VAL A 86 -5.20 9.15 4.58
CA VAL A 86 -6.09 8.06 5.06
C VAL A 86 -6.30 8.17 6.58
N TYR A 87 -5.25 8.52 7.33
CA TYR A 87 -5.30 8.70 8.78
C TYR A 87 -6.15 9.90 9.21
N GLU A 88 -6.06 11.03 8.51
CA GLU A 88 -6.92 12.19 8.79
C GLU A 88 -8.37 11.93 8.41
N CYS A 89 -8.62 11.24 7.30
CA CYS A 89 -9.98 10.85 6.90
C CYS A 89 -10.61 9.97 7.98
N LEU A 90 -9.88 8.95 8.47
CA LEU A 90 -10.37 8.09 9.54
C LEU A 90 -10.60 8.86 10.85
N ARG A 91 -9.75 9.84 11.19
CA ARG A 91 -9.98 10.73 12.35
C ARG A 91 -11.26 11.56 12.18
N GLN A 92 -11.54 12.07 10.99
CA GLN A 92 -12.76 12.81 10.68
C GLN A 92 -14.01 11.93 10.71
N GLN A 93 -13.89 10.64 10.36
CA GLN A 93 -14.95 9.63 10.45
C GLN A 93 -15.12 9.05 11.86
N ASN A 94 -14.60 9.72 12.90
CA ASN A 94 -14.68 9.29 14.30
C ASN A 94 -14.02 7.91 14.56
N GLN A 95 -12.99 7.55 13.78
CA GLN A 95 -12.17 6.34 13.95
C GLN A 95 -10.70 6.68 14.29
N PRO A 96 -10.42 7.50 15.33
CA PRO A 96 -9.05 7.94 15.63
C PRO A 96 -8.13 6.81 16.07
N LYS A 97 -8.68 5.77 16.74
CA LYS A 97 -7.90 4.61 17.18
C LYS A 97 -7.45 3.76 15.98
N LEU A 98 -8.36 3.46 15.06
CA LEU A 98 -8.03 2.78 13.81
C LEU A 98 -7.01 3.56 12.97
N ALA A 99 -7.14 4.88 12.91
CA ALA A 99 -6.16 5.74 12.24
C ALA A 99 -4.75 5.58 12.83
N ILE A 100 -4.63 5.52 14.15
CA ILE A 100 -3.34 5.32 14.86
C ILE A 100 -2.79 3.91 14.61
N ASP A 101 -3.64 2.89 14.68
CA ASP A 101 -3.22 1.50 14.51
C ASP A 101 -2.69 1.25 13.08
N ILE A 102 -3.38 1.78 12.06
CA ILE A 102 -2.92 1.73 10.66
C ILE A 102 -1.64 2.56 10.48
N GLN A 103 -1.58 3.78 11.03
CA GLN A 103 -0.38 4.62 10.95
C GLN A 103 0.85 3.94 11.58
N THR A 104 0.65 3.24 12.69
CA THR A 104 1.70 2.50 13.39
C THR A 104 2.18 1.32 12.55
N SER A 105 1.24 0.52 12.04
CA SER A 105 1.55 -0.60 11.14
C SER A 105 2.33 -0.13 9.92
N ASP A 106 1.89 0.95 9.27
CA ASP A 106 2.53 1.49 8.09
C ASP A 106 3.96 1.98 8.35
N SER A 107 4.17 2.65 9.49
CA SER A 107 5.50 3.10 9.89
C SER A 107 6.45 1.92 10.22
N ALA A 108 5.93 0.84 10.80
CA ALA A 108 6.70 -0.36 11.03
C ALA A 108 7.11 -1.01 9.70
N MET A 109 6.24 -1.01 8.70
CA MET A 109 6.56 -1.56 7.38
C MET A 109 7.53 -0.70 6.57
N GLN A 110 7.52 0.62 6.75
CA GLN A 110 8.55 1.50 6.19
C GLN A 110 9.95 1.11 6.68
N SER A 111 10.10 0.66 7.93
CA SER A 111 11.42 0.26 8.46
C SER A 111 12.02 -0.97 7.76
N VAL A 112 11.19 -1.84 7.20
CA VAL A 112 11.59 -3.06 6.48
C VAL A 112 11.55 -2.91 4.96
N SER A 113 11.27 -1.71 4.45
CA SER A 113 11.24 -1.38 3.01
C SER A 113 12.63 -1.30 2.36
N TRP A 114 13.65 -1.90 2.97
CA TRP A 114 15.06 -1.71 2.66
C TRP A 114 15.57 -2.14 1.26
N PRO A 115 14.76 -2.74 0.35
CA PRO A 115 15.10 -2.77 -1.08
C PRO A 115 14.57 -1.56 -1.88
N LEU A 116 13.55 -0.85 -1.37
CA LEU A 116 12.86 0.25 -2.05
C LEU A 116 13.46 1.63 -1.76
N SER A 117 14.22 1.78 -0.67
CA SER A 117 14.98 2.99 -0.35
C SER A 117 16.05 3.34 -1.39
N LEU A 118 16.37 2.43 -2.31
CA LEU A 118 17.27 2.70 -3.44
C LEU A 118 16.59 3.46 -4.59
N PHE A 119 15.26 3.58 -4.56
CA PHE A 119 14.44 4.19 -5.62
C PHE A 119 13.69 5.46 -5.18
N TRP A 120 13.91 5.95 -3.96
CA TRP A 120 13.27 7.16 -3.39
C TRP A 120 14.31 8.10 -2.80
#